data_AF-X1V5U9-F1
#
_entry.id   AF-X1V5U9-F1
#
_cell.length_a   1.000
_cell.length_b   1.000
_cell.length_c   1.000
_cell.angle_alpha   90.00
_cell.angle_beta   90.00
_cell.angle_gamma   90.00
#
_symmetry.space_group_name_H-M   'P 1'
#
loop_
_entity.id
_entity.type
_entity.pdbx_description
1 polymer ?
#
loop_
_entity_poly.entity_id
_entity_poly.type
_entity_poly.pdbx_seq_one_letter_code
_entity_poly.pdbx_strand_id
1 'polypeptide(L)'
;SKPNRWADTYLYGVEINSDLALATKVNMVLHGDGSINIFCRDGLAPFEVYGIAERVSALRHAHIIANYPYSFDVNEQFDFVLSNPPFSITPDEETKKSYRRRYEFGGNTQSERLFLERWYQLLREGGRAGVVLPESVFDTPSNKKMRLFLYRHFHIDAIIALPYLAFQPYTSTKTCLLIATKKTRKQVEQYDTCWRTMQRVFRRACSCARTFLS
;
A
#
# COMPACT_ATOMS: atom_id res chain seq x y z
N SER A 1 34.50 -6.98 -7.26
CA SER A 1 33.24 -6.76 -7.99
C SER A 1 33.07 -5.26 -8.24
N LYS A 2 32.46 -4.84 -9.37
CA LYS A 2 32.14 -3.42 -9.58
C LYS A 2 30.99 -3.03 -8.62
N PRO A 3 31.04 -1.86 -7.97
CA PRO A 3 29.96 -1.41 -7.09
C PRO A 3 28.67 -1.19 -7.90
N ASN A 4 27.54 -1.66 -7.35
CA ASN A 4 26.18 -1.55 -7.88
C ASN A 4 25.62 -0.14 -7.67
N ARG A 5 26.25 0.88 -8.29
CA ARG A 5 25.86 2.30 -8.16
C ARG A 5 24.45 2.64 -8.63
N TRP A 6 23.75 1.74 -9.31
CA TRP A 6 22.36 1.94 -9.71
C TRP A 6 21.42 1.92 -8.49
N ALA A 7 21.75 1.15 -7.45
CA ALA A 7 20.89 1.01 -6.27
C ALA A 7 20.75 2.34 -5.50
N ASP A 8 21.73 3.24 -5.63
CA ASP A 8 21.65 4.63 -5.17
C ASP A 8 20.47 5.42 -5.71
N THR A 9 20.04 5.10 -6.93
CA THR A 9 18.98 5.82 -7.62
C THR A 9 17.65 5.07 -7.55
N TYR A 10 17.67 3.74 -7.55
CA TYR A 10 16.48 2.92 -7.82
C TYR A 10 15.99 2.09 -6.63
N LEU A 11 16.79 1.87 -5.59
CA LEU A 11 16.42 1.02 -4.47
C LEU A 11 16.25 1.83 -3.19
N TYR A 12 15.11 1.64 -2.52
CA TYR A 12 14.75 2.32 -1.28
C TYR A 12 14.11 1.30 -0.34
N GLY A 13 14.35 1.44 0.96
CA GLY A 13 13.75 0.58 1.98
C GLY A 13 13.41 1.36 3.25
N VAL A 14 12.36 0.95 3.95
CA VAL A 14 11.98 1.52 5.25
C VAL A 14 11.80 0.37 6.23
N GLU A 15 12.47 0.47 7.37
CA GLU A 15 12.41 -0.50 8.46
C GLU A 15 12.36 0.28 9.78
N ILE A 16 11.45 -0.07 10.68
CA ILE A 16 11.28 0.66 11.94
C ILE A 16 12.29 0.21 13.00
N ASN A 17 12.72 -1.06 12.96
CA ASN A 17 13.67 -1.63 13.88
C ASN A 17 15.11 -1.25 13.48
N SER A 18 15.86 -0.63 14.40
CA SER A 18 17.22 -0.16 14.15
C SER A 18 18.20 -1.27 13.78
N ASP A 19 18.07 -2.42 14.41
CA ASP A 19 19.00 -3.54 14.23
C ASP A 19 18.77 -4.21 12.88
N LEU A 20 17.50 -4.39 12.48
CA LEU A 20 17.14 -4.89 11.16
C LEU A 20 17.49 -3.88 10.05
N ALA A 21 17.29 -2.58 10.28
CA ALA A 21 17.70 -1.54 9.34
C ALA A 21 19.22 -1.54 9.15
N LEU A 22 20.00 -1.71 10.24
CA LEU A 22 21.45 -1.80 10.19
C LEU A 22 21.90 -3.09 9.48
N ALA A 23 21.33 -4.24 9.82
CA ALA A 23 21.62 -5.52 9.18
C ALA A 23 21.32 -5.46 7.67
N THR A 24 20.20 -4.85 7.29
CA THR A 24 19.85 -4.61 5.88
C THR A 24 20.90 -3.76 5.19
N LYS A 25 21.32 -2.63 5.78
CA LYS A 25 22.38 -1.78 5.21
C LYS A 25 23.69 -2.54 5.01
N VAL A 26 24.11 -3.31 6.00
CA VAL A 26 25.32 -4.15 5.90
C VAL A 26 25.17 -5.16 4.77
N ASN A 27 24.01 -5.83 4.67
CA ASN A 27 23.73 -6.79 3.61
C ASN A 27 23.81 -6.14 2.21
N MET A 28 23.24 -4.94 2.05
CA MET A 28 23.33 -4.18 0.80
C MET A 28 24.80 -3.87 0.43
N VAL A 29 25.59 -3.38 1.38
CA VAL A 29 27.03 -3.10 1.17
C VAL A 29 27.80 -4.36 0.77
N LEU A 30 27.54 -5.50 1.41
CA LEU A 30 28.17 -6.79 1.07
C LEU A 30 27.81 -7.25 -0.35
N HIS A 31 26.60 -6.96 -0.81
CA HIS A 31 26.17 -7.18 -2.19
C HIS A 31 26.65 -6.11 -3.18
N GLY A 32 27.53 -5.21 -2.75
CA GLY A 32 28.14 -4.17 -3.57
C GLY A 32 27.23 -2.98 -3.83
N ASP A 33 26.06 -2.90 -3.19
CA ASP A 33 25.25 -1.70 -3.15
C ASP A 33 25.92 -0.71 -2.18
N GLY A 34 26.58 0.30 -2.73
CA GLY A 34 27.22 1.37 -1.96
C GLY A 34 26.24 2.38 -1.39
N SER A 35 24.93 2.17 -1.58
CA SER A 35 23.88 3.07 -1.15
C SER A 35 23.37 2.80 0.26
N ILE A 36 22.88 3.87 0.90
CA ILE A 36 22.26 3.85 2.22
C ILE A 36 20.79 4.27 2.20
N ASN A 37 20.07 4.02 1.09
CA ASN A 37 18.63 4.32 0.92
C ASN A 37 17.68 3.49 1.82
N ILE A 38 18.17 3.02 2.96
CA ILE A 38 17.42 2.30 3.99
C ILE A 38 17.14 3.25 5.16
N PHE A 39 15.88 3.59 5.35
CA PHE A 39 15.43 4.54 6.36
C PHE A 39 14.97 3.79 7.61
N CYS A 40 15.63 4.06 8.74
CA CYS A 40 15.22 3.54 10.05
C CYS A 40 14.06 4.38 10.61
N ARG A 41 12.84 4.17 10.10
CA ARG A 41 11.65 5.01 10.37
C ARG A 41 10.38 4.16 10.26
N ASP A 42 9.28 4.66 10.80
CA ASP A 42 7.95 4.08 10.58
C ASP A 42 7.55 4.24 9.09
N GLY A 43 7.23 3.15 8.40
CA GLY A 43 6.81 3.15 6.99
C GLY A 43 5.48 3.86 6.70
N LEU A 44 4.71 4.18 7.74
CA LEU A 44 3.47 4.95 7.63
C LEU A 44 3.66 6.44 8.00
N ALA A 45 4.89 6.86 8.32
CA ALA A 45 5.24 8.25 8.63
C ALA A 45 5.15 9.16 7.39
N PRO A 46 4.96 10.49 7.56
CA PRO A 46 4.92 11.46 6.46
C PRO A 46 6.14 11.36 5.53
N PHE A 47 5.97 11.60 4.23
CA PHE A 47 7.06 11.41 3.26
C PHE A 47 8.28 12.30 3.54
N GLU A 48 8.06 13.47 4.13
CA GLU A 48 9.07 14.48 4.42
C GLU A 48 10.20 13.95 5.30
N VAL A 49 9.93 12.92 6.11
CA VAL A 49 10.89 12.32 7.04
C VAL A 49 11.93 11.42 6.35
N TYR A 50 11.71 11.03 5.08
CA TYR A 50 12.61 10.16 4.31
C TYR A 50 13.62 10.96 3.49
N GLY A 51 14.21 11.99 4.08
CA GLY A 51 15.25 12.83 3.46
C GLY A 51 16.65 12.25 3.56
N ILE A 52 17.50 12.59 2.59
CA ILE A 52 18.94 12.33 2.60
C ILE A 52 19.64 13.70 2.58
N ALA A 53 20.64 13.91 3.43
CA ALA A 53 21.24 15.23 3.65
C ALA A 53 21.85 15.84 2.37
N GLU A 54 22.43 15.01 1.50
CA GLU A 54 23.26 15.45 0.38
C GLU A 54 22.62 15.22 -1.00
N ARG A 55 21.39 14.66 -1.06
CA ARG A 55 20.68 14.44 -2.34
C ARG A 55 19.17 14.41 -2.20
N VAL A 56 18.48 14.60 -3.33
CA VAL A 56 17.04 14.41 -3.42
C VAL A 56 16.72 12.92 -3.23
N SER A 57 15.85 12.63 -2.26
CA SER A 57 15.32 11.28 -2.03
C SER A 57 14.01 11.12 -2.77
N ALA A 58 13.90 10.11 -3.64
CA ALA A 58 12.64 9.81 -4.33
C ALA A 58 11.52 9.52 -3.32
N LEU A 59 11.84 8.89 -2.19
CA LEU A 59 10.89 8.55 -1.13
C LEU A 59 10.38 9.77 -0.35
N ARG A 60 11.09 10.90 -0.40
CA ARG A 60 10.65 12.16 0.24
C ARG A 60 9.59 12.90 -0.59
N HIS A 61 9.48 12.61 -1.88
CA HIS A 61 8.55 13.32 -2.76
C HIS A 61 7.11 13.13 -2.29
N ALA A 62 6.35 14.23 -2.25
CA ALA A 62 4.94 14.25 -1.90
C ALA A 62 4.23 15.36 -2.68
N HIS A 63 3.04 15.06 -3.18
CA HIS A 63 2.14 16.05 -3.76
C HIS A 63 0.68 15.62 -3.62
N ILE A 64 -0.24 16.57 -3.67
CA ILE A 64 -1.68 16.31 -3.75
C ILE A 64 -2.10 16.38 -5.22
N ILE A 65 -2.91 15.42 -5.66
CA ILE A 65 -3.49 15.44 -7.01
C ILE A 65 -4.73 16.33 -7.00
N ALA A 66 -4.65 17.50 -7.64
CA ALA A 66 -5.77 18.41 -7.76
C ALA A 66 -6.95 17.77 -8.51
N ASN A 67 -8.18 18.04 -8.06
CA ASN A 67 -9.43 17.57 -8.67
C ASN A 67 -9.57 16.04 -8.80
N TYR A 68 -8.85 15.27 -7.97
CA TYR A 68 -8.93 13.81 -7.97
C TYR A 68 -9.61 13.30 -6.68
N PRO A 69 -10.40 12.21 -6.72
CA PRO A 69 -11.15 11.76 -5.55
C PRO A 69 -10.32 11.29 -4.35
N TYR A 70 -9.01 11.08 -4.53
CA TYR A 70 -8.09 10.76 -3.46
C TYR A 70 -7.39 12.03 -2.99
N SER A 71 -7.71 12.48 -1.77
CA SER A 71 -7.35 13.82 -1.27
C SER A 71 -6.08 13.88 -0.40
N PHE A 72 -5.34 12.79 -0.30
CA PHE A 72 -4.12 12.71 0.52
C PHE A 72 -2.86 12.74 -0.34
N ASP A 73 -1.72 12.99 0.28
CA ASP A 73 -0.43 13.05 -0.40
C ASP A 73 -0.10 11.73 -1.08
N VAL A 74 0.41 11.83 -2.30
CA VAL A 74 0.98 10.72 -3.06
C VAL A 74 2.45 11.03 -3.38
N ASN A 75 3.23 9.97 -3.55
CA ASN A 75 4.62 10.02 -3.94
C ASN A 75 4.80 9.74 -5.43
N GLU A 76 4.21 8.65 -5.93
CA GLU A 76 4.22 8.27 -7.35
C GLU A 76 5.60 8.19 -8.01
N GLN A 77 6.66 7.93 -7.25
CA GLN A 77 8.02 7.80 -7.80
C GLN A 77 8.42 6.34 -8.09
N PHE A 78 7.64 5.36 -7.63
CA PHE A 78 8.05 3.96 -7.65
C PHE A 78 7.34 3.14 -8.72
N ASP A 79 8.14 2.39 -9.47
CA ASP A 79 7.68 1.35 -10.39
C ASP A 79 7.16 0.12 -9.68
N PHE A 80 7.84 -0.27 -8.61
CA PHE A 80 7.59 -1.50 -7.89
C PHE A 80 7.57 -1.25 -6.39
N VAL A 81 6.64 -1.90 -5.71
CA VAL A 81 6.60 -1.98 -4.25
C VAL A 81 6.60 -3.46 -3.87
N LEU A 82 7.61 -3.85 -3.10
CA LEU A 82 7.71 -5.17 -2.49
C LEU A 82 7.59 -5.01 -0.98
N SER A 83 6.70 -5.76 -0.35
CA SER A 83 6.45 -5.58 1.09
C SER A 83 5.88 -6.84 1.74
N ASN A 84 6.37 -7.13 2.94
CA ASN A 84 5.74 -8.03 3.89
C ASN A 84 5.47 -7.24 5.18
N PRO A 85 4.39 -6.46 5.23
CA PRO A 85 4.12 -5.59 6.36
C PRO A 85 3.78 -6.43 7.60
N PRO A 86 4.02 -5.92 8.81
CA PRO A 86 3.55 -6.59 10.01
C PRO A 86 2.01 -6.60 10.06
N PHE A 87 1.46 -7.73 10.48
CA PHE A 87 0.01 -7.94 10.56
C PHE A 87 -0.54 -7.51 11.92
N SER A 88 -1.74 -6.92 11.91
CA SER A 88 -2.56 -6.62 13.08
C SER A 88 -1.90 -5.72 14.14
N ILE A 89 -1.01 -4.82 13.73
CA ILE A 89 -0.47 -3.79 14.62
C ILE A 89 -1.52 -2.69 14.83
N THR A 90 -1.83 -2.40 16.09
CA THR A 90 -2.70 -1.28 16.45
C THR A 90 -1.83 -0.10 16.92
N PRO A 91 -1.90 1.07 16.25
CA PRO A 91 -1.16 2.26 16.67
C PRO A 91 -1.73 2.85 17.97
N ASP A 92 -0.93 3.66 18.67
CA ASP A 92 -1.39 4.51 19.78
C ASP A 92 -2.29 5.66 19.29
N GLU A 93 -2.93 6.38 20.22
CA GLU A 93 -3.90 7.44 19.87
C GLU A 93 -3.27 8.66 19.19
N GLU A 94 -2.03 9.01 19.50
CA GLU A 94 -1.33 10.13 18.86
C GLU A 94 -1.03 9.78 17.40
N THR A 95 -0.52 8.57 17.18
CA THR A 95 -0.26 8.00 15.88
C THR A 95 -1.53 7.91 15.04
N LYS A 96 -2.69 7.52 15.61
CA LYS A 96 -3.99 7.54 14.92
C LYS A 96 -4.41 8.93 14.46
N LYS A 97 -4.25 9.97 15.30
CA LYS A 97 -4.56 11.37 14.89
C LYS A 97 -3.71 11.79 13.70
N SER A 98 -2.45 11.37 13.72
CA SER A 98 -1.51 11.55 12.63
C SER A 98 -2.02 10.87 11.34
N TYR A 99 -2.43 9.60 11.41
CA TYR A 99 -2.93 8.85 10.27
C TYR A 99 -4.23 9.39 9.66
N ARG A 100 -5.18 9.87 10.47
CA ARG A 100 -6.44 10.48 9.97
C ARG A 100 -6.22 11.64 9.00
N ARG A 101 -5.08 12.33 9.10
CA ARG A 101 -4.71 13.45 8.22
C ARG A 101 -4.03 13.01 6.92
N ARG A 102 -3.63 11.73 6.81
CA ARG A 102 -2.78 11.22 5.72
C ARG A 102 -3.36 10.05 4.94
N TYR A 103 -4.38 9.40 5.51
CA TYR A 103 -4.96 8.18 4.96
C TYR A 103 -6.47 8.22 5.04
N GLU A 104 -7.14 7.74 3.99
CA GLU A 104 -8.57 7.45 3.95
C GLU A 104 -8.92 6.43 5.05
N PHE A 105 -8.05 5.44 5.26
CA PHE A 105 -8.18 4.47 6.34
C PHE A 105 -7.59 4.92 7.68
N GLY A 106 -7.15 6.17 7.81
CA GLY A 106 -6.44 6.67 9.00
C GLY A 106 -7.25 6.64 10.31
N GLY A 107 -8.58 6.55 10.23
CA GLY A 107 -9.45 6.34 11.39
C GLY A 107 -9.54 4.89 11.86
N ASN A 108 -8.90 3.95 11.15
CA ASN A 108 -8.97 2.52 11.44
C ASN A 108 -7.77 2.01 12.25
N THR A 109 -7.95 0.89 12.95
CA THR A 109 -6.94 0.29 13.82
C THR A 109 -6.10 -0.79 13.14
N GLN A 110 -6.47 -1.27 11.96
CA GLN A 110 -5.74 -2.34 11.26
C GLN A 110 -4.63 -1.79 10.36
N SER A 111 -3.38 -2.19 10.63
CA SER A 111 -2.19 -1.76 9.88
C SER A 111 -2.25 -2.12 8.39
N GLU A 112 -2.86 -3.25 8.03
CA GLU A 112 -2.96 -3.74 6.65
C GLU A 112 -3.69 -2.75 5.73
N ARG A 113 -4.67 -2.02 6.28
CA ARG A 113 -5.42 -0.99 5.54
C ARG A 113 -4.53 0.20 5.19
N LEU A 114 -3.71 0.61 6.15
CA LEU A 114 -2.80 1.74 5.98
C LEU A 114 -1.67 1.38 5.02
N PHE A 115 -1.15 0.16 5.09
CA PHE A 115 -0.13 -0.31 4.14
C PHE A 115 -0.66 -0.43 2.72
N LEU A 116 -1.89 -0.96 2.53
CA LEU A 116 -2.54 -1.00 1.22
C LEU A 116 -2.59 0.40 0.59
N GLU A 117 -2.98 1.40 1.38
CA GLU A 117 -3.06 2.79 0.93
C GLU A 117 -1.67 3.39 0.71
N ARG A 118 -0.70 3.10 1.59
CA ARG A 118 0.70 3.53 1.42
C ARG A 118 1.31 3.02 0.12
N TRP A 119 1.07 1.77 -0.26
CA TRP A 119 1.56 1.23 -1.53
C TRP A 119 0.95 1.96 -2.73
N TYR A 120 -0.34 2.31 -2.64
CA TYR A 120 -0.99 3.14 -3.66
C TYR A 120 -0.36 4.54 -3.76
N GLN A 121 -0.03 5.17 -2.63
CA GLN A 121 0.63 6.47 -2.62
C GLN A 121 2.04 6.41 -3.22
N LEU A 122 2.81 5.34 -2.95
CA LEU A 122 4.17 5.15 -3.45
C LEU A 122 4.24 4.91 -4.96
N LEU A 123 3.35 4.07 -5.48
CA LEU A 123 3.41 3.62 -6.87
C LEU A 123 3.04 4.74 -7.84
N ARG A 124 3.76 4.85 -8.94
CA ARG A 124 3.32 5.61 -10.11
C ARG A 124 2.14 4.94 -10.81
N GLU A 125 1.44 5.64 -11.69
CA GLU A 125 0.41 5.01 -12.53
C GLU A 125 1.01 3.84 -13.33
N GLY A 126 0.35 2.68 -13.32
CA GLY A 126 0.86 1.46 -13.95
C GLY A 126 1.97 0.74 -13.18
N GLY A 127 2.44 1.29 -12.05
CA GLY A 127 3.37 0.62 -11.15
C GLY A 127 2.75 -0.61 -10.47
N ARG A 128 3.58 -1.53 -9.99
CA ARG A 128 3.14 -2.84 -9.51
C ARG A 128 3.51 -3.09 -8.04
N ALA A 129 2.58 -3.68 -7.31
CA ALA A 129 2.79 -4.18 -5.96
C ALA A 129 2.94 -5.71 -5.99
N GLY A 130 3.96 -6.23 -5.32
CA GLY A 130 4.10 -7.63 -4.95
C GLY A 130 4.19 -7.72 -3.43
N VAL A 131 3.07 -7.98 -2.78
CA VAL A 131 2.93 -7.74 -1.33
C VAL A 131 2.24 -8.89 -0.62
N VAL A 132 2.69 -9.20 0.59
CA VAL A 132 2.09 -10.24 1.43
C VAL A 132 0.95 -9.64 2.24
N LEU A 133 -0.19 -10.31 2.24
CA LEU A 133 -1.38 -9.94 3.03
C LEU A 133 -1.99 -11.17 3.70
N PRO A 134 -2.67 -11.02 4.86
CA PRO A 134 -3.53 -12.06 5.39
C PRO A 134 -4.64 -12.42 4.39
N GLU A 135 -5.01 -13.70 4.28
CA GLU A 135 -6.15 -14.14 3.46
C GLU A 135 -7.46 -13.45 3.88
N SER A 136 -7.55 -13.03 5.14
CA SER A 136 -8.72 -12.34 5.72
C SER A 136 -9.09 -11.05 4.99
N VAL A 137 -8.14 -10.42 4.29
CA VAL A 137 -8.42 -9.26 3.42
C VAL A 137 -9.43 -9.63 2.32
N PHE A 138 -9.34 -10.86 1.80
CA PHE A 138 -10.11 -11.33 0.65
C PHE A 138 -11.41 -12.06 1.03
N ASP A 139 -11.43 -12.77 2.16
CA ASP A 139 -12.58 -13.62 2.53
C ASP A 139 -13.53 -13.01 3.58
N THR A 140 -13.09 -12.01 4.36
CA THR A 140 -13.83 -11.58 5.56
C THR A 140 -14.73 -10.36 5.26
N PRO A 141 -15.98 -10.32 5.74
CA PRO A 141 -16.88 -9.18 5.52
C PRO A 141 -16.37 -7.84 6.08
N SER A 142 -15.66 -7.85 7.22
CA SER A 142 -15.11 -6.65 7.87
C SER A 142 -14.09 -5.91 6.98
N ASN A 143 -13.47 -6.61 6.02
CA ASN A 143 -12.48 -6.09 5.07
C ASN A 143 -13.08 -5.67 3.72
N LYS A 144 -14.41 -5.58 3.61
CA LYS A 144 -15.09 -5.14 2.38
C LYS A 144 -14.55 -3.81 1.84
N LYS A 145 -14.25 -2.83 2.71
CA LYS A 145 -13.71 -1.53 2.28
C LYS A 145 -12.34 -1.64 1.62
N MET A 146 -11.47 -2.52 2.12
CA MET A 146 -10.16 -2.78 1.49
C MET A 146 -10.34 -3.38 0.09
N ARG A 147 -11.23 -4.36 -0.05
CA ARG A 147 -11.52 -4.95 -1.36
C ARG A 147 -12.08 -3.91 -2.33
N LEU A 148 -12.98 -3.03 -1.89
CA LEU A 148 -13.48 -1.94 -2.73
C LEU A 148 -12.36 -0.96 -3.13
N PHE A 149 -11.43 -0.66 -2.23
CA PHE A 149 -10.25 0.15 -2.54
C PHE A 149 -9.35 -0.52 -3.58
N LEU A 150 -9.04 -1.82 -3.40
CA LEU A 150 -8.30 -2.62 -4.38
C LEU A 150 -8.99 -2.62 -5.74
N TYR A 151 -10.29 -2.92 -5.80
CA TYR A 151 -11.02 -2.94 -7.06
C TYR A 151 -11.10 -1.58 -7.73
N ARG A 152 -11.14 -0.49 -6.97
CA ARG A 152 -11.16 0.87 -7.51
C ARG A 152 -9.80 1.29 -8.07
N HIS A 153 -8.72 1.05 -7.32
CA HIS A 153 -7.41 1.65 -7.58
C HIS A 153 -6.39 0.72 -8.24
N PHE A 154 -6.65 -0.58 -8.27
CA PHE A 154 -5.74 -1.57 -8.83
C PHE A 154 -6.43 -2.50 -9.83
N HIS A 155 -5.65 -3.01 -10.78
CA HIS A 155 -5.91 -4.27 -11.45
C HIS A 155 -5.28 -5.38 -10.61
N ILE A 156 -6.07 -6.39 -10.25
CA ILE A 156 -5.55 -7.54 -9.49
C ILE A 156 -5.05 -8.55 -10.51
N ASP A 157 -3.73 -8.71 -10.57
CA ASP A 157 -3.08 -9.58 -11.55
C ASP A 157 -3.06 -11.04 -11.05
N ALA A 158 -2.78 -11.23 -9.76
CA ALA A 158 -2.85 -12.53 -9.09
C ALA A 158 -3.07 -12.41 -7.58
N ILE A 159 -3.74 -13.41 -7.01
CA ILE A 159 -3.78 -13.66 -5.57
C ILE A 159 -3.33 -15.11 -5.38
N ILE A 160 -2.18 -15.31 -4.75
CA ILE A 160 -1.54 -16.61 -4.60
C ILE A 160 -1.57 -16.98 -3.12
N ALA A 161 -2.41 -17.93 -2.73
CA ALA A 161 -2.42 -18.45 -1.37
C ALA A 161 -1.08 -19.13 -1.05
N LEU A 162 -0.49 -18.79 0.09
CA LEU A 162 0.77 -19.38 0.54
C LEU A 162 0.49 -20.60 1.42
N PRO A 163 1.36 -21.62 1.41
CA PRO A 163 1.24 -22.75 2.32
C PRO A 163 1.16 -22.29 3.77
N TYR A 164 0.33 -22.95 4.58
CA TYR A 164 0.17 -22.62 6.01
C TYR A 164 1.49 -22.55 6.79
N LEU A 165 2.48 -23.35 6.38
CA LEU A 165 3.80 -23.42 7.03
C LEU A 165 4.75 -22.27 6.63
N ALA A 166 4.40 -21.42 5.65
CA ALA A 166 5.32 -20.43 5.07
C ALA A 166 5.88 -19.42 6.08
N PHE A 167 5.12 -19.10 7.13
CA PHE A 167 5.52 -18.15 8.18
C PHE A 167 5.59 -18.77 9.58
N GLN A 168 5.54 -20.10 9.70
CA GLN A 168 5.76 -20.79 10.97
C GLN A 168 7.25 -20.76 11.36
N PRO A 169 7.58 -20.74 12.67
CA PRO A 169 6.67 -20.71 13.83
C PRO A 169 6.22 -19.29 14.23
N TYR A 170 6.58 -18.26 13.46
CA TYR A 170 6.37 -16.85 13.82
C TYR A 170 4.90 -16.42 13.79
N THR A 171 4.12 -16.95 12.85
CA THR A 171 2.67 -16.71 12.82
C THR A 171 1.90 -17.88 12.20
N SER A 172 0.69 -18.11 12.74
CA SER A 172 -0.31 -19.07 12.22
C SER A 172 -1.33 -18.41 11.29
N THR A 173 -1.18 -17.12 10.99
CA THR A 173 -2.06 -16.41 10.05
C THR A 173 -1.86 -16.96 8.64
N LYS A 174 -2.95 -17.39 7.99
CA LYS A 174 -2.92 -17.72 6.56
C LYS A 174 -2.69 -16.46 5.74
N THR A 175 -1.76 -16.54 4.80
CA THR A 175 -1.31 -15.38 4.01
C THR A 175 -1.36 -15.71 2.53
N CYS A 176 -1.40 -14.66 1.73
CA CYS A 176 -1.32 -14.74 0.29
C CYS A 176 -0.37 -13.65 -0.24
N LEU A 177 0.20 -13.92 -1.41
CA LEU A 177 0.91 -12.93 -2.21
C LEU A 177 -0.08 -12.26 -3.16
N LEU A 178 -0.28 -10.96 -2.98
CA LEU A 178 -1.02 -10.12 -3.90
C LEU A 178 -0.06 -9.55 -4.94
N ILE A 179 -0.34 -9.79 -6.22
CA ILE A 179 0.27 -9.11 -7.35
C ILE A 179 -0.79 -8.20 -7.97
N ALA A 180 -0.52 -6.90 -7.99
CA ALA A 180 -1.49 -5.93 -8.47
C ALA A 180 -0.81 -4.74 -9.16
N THR A 181 -1.46 -4.22 -10.21
CA THR A 181 -1.00 -3.07 -10.98
C THR A 181 -1.86 -1.85 -10.64
N LYS A 182 -1.24 -0.74 -10.22
CA LYS A 182 -1.94 0.53 -9.94
C LYS A 182 -2.58 1.05 -11.23
N LYS A 183 -3.88 1.36 -11.17
CA LYS A 183 -4.62 1.97 -12.28
C LYS A 183 -4.13 3.38 -12.55
N THR A 184 -4.22 3.78 -13.81
CA THR A 184 -4.12 5.19 -14.21
C THR A 184 -5.33 5.97 -13.67
N ARG A 185 -5.18 7.28 -13.47
CA ARG A 185 -6.30 8.17 -13.07
C ARG A 185 -7.49 8.01 -14.02
N LYS A 186 -7.24 7.95 -15.33
CA LYS A 186 -8.28 7.72 -16.37
C LYS A 186 -9.05 6.41 -16.14
N GLN A 187 -8.36 5.33 -15.79
CA GLN A 187 -9.02 4.05 -15.48
C GLN A 187 -9.85 4.12 -14.19
N VAL A 188 -9.40 4.88 -13.19
CA VAL A 188 -10.17 5.11 -11.95
C VAL A 188 -11.43 5.94 -12.25
N GLU A 189 -11.35 6.97 -13.08
CA GLU A 189 -12.50 7.76 -13.51
C GLU A 189 -13.54 6.91 -14.27
N GLN A 190 -13.06 6.04 -15.17
CA GLN A 190 -13.91 5.08 -15.88
C GLN A 190 -14.59 4.11 -14.90
N TYR A 191 -13.84 3.59 -13.93
CA TYR A 191 -14.39 2.74 -12.87
C TYR A 191 -15.48 3.48 -12.08
N ASP A 192 -15.21 4.69 -11.61
CA ASP A 192 -16.14 5.49 -10.83
C ASP A 192 -17.43 5.81 -11.61
N THR A 193 -17.30 6.05 -12.92
CA THR A 193 -18.44 6.30 -13.82
C THR A 193 -19.30 5.05 -14.00
N CYS A 194 -18.67 3.91 -14.24
CA CYS A 194 -19.35 2.62 -14.33
C CYS A 194 -20.04 2.28 -13.00
N TRP A 195 -19.33 2.44 -11.88
CA TRP A 195 -19.83 2.16 -10.54
C TRP A 195 -21.07 3.00 -10.20
N ARG A 196 -21.05 4.31 -10.45
CA ARG A 196 -22.21 5.19 -10.24
C ARG A 196 -23.41 4.78 -11.10
N THR A 197 -23.18 4.40 -12.35
CA THR A 197 -24.23 3.93 -13.26
C THR A 197 -24.87 2.65 -12.72
N MET A 198 -24.07 1.65 -12.36
CA MET A 198 -24.57 0.38 -11.82
C MET A 198 -25.28 0.57 -10.48
N GLN A 199 -24.80 1.46 -9.60
CA GLN A 199 -25.50 1.78 -8.35
C GLN A 199 -26.89 2.36 -8.60
N ARG A 200 -27.07 3.22 -9.60
CA ARG A 200 -28.39 3.79 -9.96
C ARG A 200 -29.34 2.69 -10.47
N VAL A 201 -28.85 1.80 -11.33
CA VAL A 201 -29.62 0.66 -11.84
C VAL A 201 -30.06 -0.25 -10.69
N PHE A 202 -29.12 -0.64 -9.82
CA PHE A 202 -29.41 -1.49 -8.67
C PHE A 202 -30.44 -0.87 -7.72
N ARG A 203 -30.29 0.43 -7.40
CA ARG A 203 -31.26 1.14 -6.53
C ARG A 203 -32.67 1.15 -7.14
N ARG A 204 -32.79 1.38 -8.46
CA ARG A 204 -34.08 1.33 -9.17
C ARG A 204 -34.70 -0.07 -9.14
N ALA A 205 -33.91 -1.11 -9.39
CA ALA A 205 -34.38 -2.49 -9.32
C ALA A 205 -34.89 -2.83 -7.91
N CYS A 206 -34.14 -2.44 -6.86
CA CYS A 206 -34.56 -2.65 -5.48
C CYS A 206 -35.81 -1.85 -5.10
N SER A 207 -35.99 -0.62 -5.60
CA SER A 207 -37.21 0.14 -5.34
C SER A 207 -38.43 -0.50 -6.00
N CYS A 208 -38.31 -0.93 -7.27
CA CYS A 208 -39.39 -1.63 -7.95
C CYS A 208 -39.75 -2.94 -7.23
N ALA A 209 -38.76 -3.73 -6.83
CA ALA A 209 -38.99 -4.98 -6.09
C ALA A 209 -39.72 -4.77 -4.75
N ARG A 210 -39.48 -3.65 -4.05
CA ARG A 210 -40.22 -3.32 -2.82
C ARG A 210 -41.66 -2.93 -3.09
N THR A 211 -41.95 -2.25 -4.20
CA THR A 211 -43.32 -1.89 -4.60
C THR A 211 -44.15 -3.11 -5.05
N PHE A 212 -43.50 -4.17 -5.54
CA PHE A 212 -44.18 -5.43 -5.91
C PHE A 212 -44.49 -6.36 -4.74
N LEU A 213 -43.86 -6.15 -3.58
CA LEU A 213 -44.04 -6.96 -2.36
C LEU A 213 -44.91 -6.27 -1.30
N SER A 214 -45.50 -5.13 -1.63
CA SER A 214 -46.45 -4.35 -0.83
C SER A 214 -47.81 -4.33 -1.49
#